data_AF-A0A1N6XAN1-F1
#
_entry.id   AF-A0A1N6XAN1-F1
#
_cell.length_a   1.000
_cell.length_b   1.000
_cell.length_c   1.000
_cell.angle_alpha   90.00
_cell.angle_beta   90.00
_cell.angle_gamma   90.00
#
_symmetry.space_group_name_H-M   'P 1'
#
loop_
_entity.id
_entity.type
_entity.pdbx_description
1 polymer ?
#
loop_
_entity_poly.entity_id
_entity_poly.type
_entity_poly.pdbx_seq_one_letter_code
_entity_poly.pdbx_strand_id
1 'polypeptide(L)'
;MDNRQRYLLLLEQYSITQAKSAELIAAVTQRPCSARTVRSWLNDPEKPSARECPDWAVAALQKAIDFMEQAIARRRALQESTIAQDAR
;
A
#
# COMPACT_ATOMS: atom_id res chain seq x y z
N MET A 1 -5.45 16.57 -8.61
CA MET A 1 -4.91 15.82 -7.46
C MET A 1 -3.53 15.33 -7.85
N ASP A 2 -2.49 15.67 -7.09
CA ASP A 2 -1.11 15.26 -7.39
C ASP A 2 -0.81 13.85 -6.83
N ASN A 3 0.34 13.28 -7.18
CA ASN A 3 0.73 11.93 -6.71
C ASN A 3 0.93 11.85 -5.20
N ARG A 4 1.39 12.94 -4.57
CA ARG A 4 1.54 13.01 -3.11
C ARG A 4 0.19 12.83 -2.44
N GLN A 5 -0.81 13.58 -2.89
CA GLN A 5 -2.18 13.49 -2.39
C GLN A 5 -2.75 12.09 -2.64
N ARG A 6 -2.55 11.52 -3.84
CA ARG A 6 -3.04 10.16 -4.18
C ARG A 6 -2.45 9.12 -3.24
N TYR A 7 -1.16 9.21 -2.98
CA TYR A 7 -0.47 8.32 -2.05
C TYR A 7 -1.01 8.48 -0.62
N LEU A 8 -1.21 9.72 -0.14
CA LEU A 8 -1.77 9.99 1.18
C LEU A 8 -3.17 9.40 1.35
N LEU A 9 -4.04 9.52 0.34
CA LEU A 9 -5.38 8.90 0.38
C LEU A 9 -5.29 7.37 0.50
N LEU A 10 -4.36 6.72 -0.20
CA LEU A 10 -4.18 5.26 -0.07
C LEU A 10 -3.74 4.88 1.35
N LEU A 11 -2.87 5.66 1.98
CA LEU A 11 -2.46 5.42 3.37
C LEU A 11 -3.65 5.55 4.32
N GLU A 12 -4.46 6.59 4.16
CA GLU A 12 -5.62 6.87 5.00
C GLU A 12 -6.71 5.80 4.82
N GLN A 13 -7.16 5.58 3.59
CA GLN A 13 -8.25 4.67 3.24
C GLN A 13 -8.00 3.25 3.75
N TYR A 14 -6.75 2.78 3.67
CA TYR A 14 -6.37 1.43 4.05
C TYR A 14 -5.68 1.35 5.41
N SER A 15 -5.60 2.46 6.15
CA SER A 15 -4.94 2.54 7.46
C SER A 15 -3.50 2.02 7.44
N ILE A 16 -2.75 2.34 6.39
CA ILE A 16 -1.37 1.89 6.15
C ILE A 16 -0.41 2.97 6.63
N THR A 17 0.59 2.60 7.43
CA THR A 17 1.64 3.53 7.86
C THR A 17 2.66 3.76 6.73
N GLN A 18 3.37 4.90 6.74
CA GLN A 18 4.44 5.16 5.76
C GLN A 18 5.51 4.05 5.76
N ALA A 19 5.89 3.55 6.93
CA ALA A 19 6.84 2.45 7.06
C ALA A 19 6.31 1.17 6.40
N LYS A 20 5.04 0.83 6.66
CA LYS A 20 4.43 -0.35 6.04
C LYS A 20 4.31 -0.20 4.53
N SER A 21 3.96 0.98 4.04
CA SER A 21 3.88 1.24 2.59
C SER A 21 5.24 1.06 1.90
N ALA A 22 6.35 1.40 2.58
CA ALA A 22 7.69 1.17 2.04
C ALA A 22 8.00 -0.34 1.91
N GLU A 23 7.64 -1.15 2.91
CA GLU A 23 7.77 -2.61 2.85
C GLU A 23 6.93 -3.21 1.70
N LEU A 24 5.69 -2.74 1.55
CA LEU A 24 4.77 -3.20 0.50
C LEU A 24 5.30 -2.86 -0.90
N ILE A 25 5.77 -1.63 -1.09
CA ILE A 25 6.41 -1.21 -2.35
C ILE A 25 7.65 -2.05 -2.62
N ALA A 26 8.48 -2.31 -1.61
CA ALA A 26 9.67 -3.13 -1.78
C ALA A 26 9.32 -4.56 -2.21
N ALA A 27 8.27 -5.14 -1.62
CA ALA A 27 7.77 -6.47 -1.98
C ALA A 27 7.20 -6.52 -3.41
N VAL A 28 6.46 -5.50 -3.85
CA VAL A 28 5.88 -5.47 -5.22
C VAL A 28 6.94 -5.20 -6.28
N THR A 29 7.86 -4.29 -6.01
CA THR A 29 8.86 -3.84 -7.00
C THR A 29 10.12 -4.72 -7.02
N GLN A 30 10.31 -5.57 -6.01
CA GLN A 30 11.54 -6.34 -5.79
C GLN A 30 12.79 -5.45 -5.67
N ARG A 31 12.61 -4.18 -5.25
CA ARG A 31 13.67 -3.19 -5.06
C ARG A 31 13.57 -2.59 -3.67
N PRO A 32 14.69 -2.29 -2.99
CA PRO A 32 14.65 -1.66 -1.68
C PRO A 32 13.91 -0.31 -1.70
N CYS A 33 12.92 -0.16 -0.82
CA CYS A 33 12.25 1.11 -0.56
C CYS A 33 12.28 1.37 0.94
N SER A 34 12.79 2.53 1.35
CA SER A 34 12.91 2.88 2.77
C SER A 34 11.77 3.80 3.21
N ALA A 35 11.39 3.74 4.49
CA ALA A 35 10.43 4.69 5.06
C ALA A 35 10.88 6.15 4.91
N ARG A 36 12.20 6.40 4.88
CA ARG A 36 12.77 7.74 4.63
C ARG A 36 12.51 8.20 3.20
N THR A 37 12.57 7.29 2.23
CA THR A 37 12.24 7.57 0.84
C THR A 37 10.77 7.96 0.71
N VAL A 38 9.86 7.17 1.31
CA VAL A 38 8.42 7.50 1.34
C VAL A 38 8.19 8.86 1.99
N ARG A 39 8.83 9.13 3.14
CA ARG A 39 8.73 10.43 3.80
C ARG A 39 9.17 11.59 2.91
N SER A 40 10.22 11.42 2.11
CA SER A 40 10.66 12.47 1.18
C SER A 40 9.61 12.82 0.12
N TRP A 41 8.78 11.85 -0.29
CA TRP A 41 7.69 12.07 -1.24
C TRP A 41 6.46 12.75 -0.63
N LEU A 42 6.24 12.54 0.67
CA LEU A 42 5.02 12.96 1.36
C LEU A 42 5.21 14.20 2.23
N ASN A 43 6.45 14.61 2.45
CA ASN A 43 6.77 15.86 3.13
C ASN A 43 6.16 17.07 2.41
N ASP A 44 6.04 18.15 3.18
CA ASP A 44 5.72 19.48 2.66
C ASP A 44 6.62 19.82 1.46
N PRO A 45 6.04 20.06 0.27
CA PRO A 45 6.79 20.34 -0.97
C PRO A 45 7.75 21.51 -0.87
N GLU A 46 7.49 22.47 0.02
CA GLU A 46 8.33 23.67 0.20
C GLU A 46 9.64 23.36 0.95
N LYS A 47 9.79 22.16 1.51
CA LYS A 47 11.00 21.77 2.26
C LYS A 47 12.12 21.32 1.33
N PRO A 48 13.39 21.71 1.58
CA PRO A 48 14.53 21.31 0.74
C PRO A 48 14.76 19.79 0.62
N SER A 49 14.22 19.01 1.56
CA SER A 49 14.33 17.54 1.56
C SER A 49 13.16 16.84 0.85
N ALA A 50 12.15 17.60 0.42
CA ALA A 50 11.01 17.07 -0.30
C ALA A 50 11.44 16.67 -1.71
N ARG A 51 10.89 15.55 -2.16
CA ARG A 51 11.02 15.05 -3.52
C ARG A 51 9.62 14.85 -4.08
N GLU A 52 9.49 15.00 -5.38
CA GLU A 52 8.23 14.67 -6.04
C GLU A 52 7.88 13.18 -5.81
N CYS A 53 6.61 12.91 -5.51
CA CYS A 53 6.09 11.55 -5.41
C CYS A 53 5.96 10.96 -6.82
N PRO A 54 6.73 9.92 -7.17
CA PRO A 54 6.72 9.42 -8.54
C PRO A 54 5.49 8.56 -8.83
N ASP A 55 5.02 8.55 -10.08
CA ASP A 55 3.84 7.77 -10.50
C ASP A 55 3.96 6.28 -10.14
N TRP A 56 5.15 5.71 -10.32
CA TRP A 56 5.39 4.29 -10.05
C TRP A 56 5.21 3.94 -8.57
N ALA A 57 5.44 4.87 -7.64
CA ALA A 57 5.27 4.62 -6.21
C ALA A 57 3.79 4.49 -5.85
N VAL A 58 2.95 5.34 -6.43
CA VAL A 58 1.48 5.25 -6.30
C VAL A 58 0.98 3.94 -6.89
N ALA A 59 1.43 3.60 -8.10
CA ALA A 59 1.04 2.36 -8.77
C ALA A 59 1.50 1.10 -8.01
N ALA A 60 2.71 1.11 -7.46
CA ALA A 60 3.23 0.00 -6.66
C ALA A 60 2.46 -0.19 -5.35
N LEU A 61 2.11 0.90 -4.65
CA LEU A 61 1.31 0.83 -3.44
C LEU A 61 -0.10 0.31 -3.73
N GLN A 62 -0.77 0.84 -4.77
CA GLN A 62 -2.09 0.35 -5.19
C GLN A 62 -2.06 -1.15 -5.48
N LYS A 63 -1.09 -1.60 -6.28
CA LYS A 63 -0.92 -3.02 -6.61
C LYS A 63 -0.72 -3.89 -5.36
N ALA A 64 0.03 -3.40 -4.37
CA ALA A 64 0.21 -4.12 -3.10
C ALA A 64 -1.10 -4.26 -2.33
N ILE A 65 -1.90 -3.19 -2.29
CA ILE A 65 -3.22 -3.16 -1.67
C ILE A 65 -4.16 -4.15 -2.36
N ASP A 66 -4.24 -4.12 -3.69
CA ASP A 66 -5.08 -5.03 -4.47
C ASP A 66 -4.76 -6.50 -4.16
N PHE A 67 -3.47 -6.84 -4.06
CA PHE A 67 -3.06 -8.20 -3.68
C PHE A 67 -3.50 -8.58 -2.26
N MET A 68 -3.41 -7.66 -1.30
CA MET A 68 -3.86 -7.92 0.08
C MET A 68 -5.37 -8.13 0.13
N GLU A 69 -6.16 -7.29 -0.54
CA GLU A 69 -7.61 -7.42 -0.59
C GLU A 69 -8.04 -8.75 -1.23
N GLN A 70 -7.42 -9.11 -2.35
CA GLN A 70 -7.67 -10.41 -3.01
C GLN A 70 -7.31 -11.60 -2.11
N ALA A 71 -6.20 -11.52 -1.37
CA ALA A 71 -5.80 -12.57 -0.44
C ALA A 71 -6.77 -12.70 0.75
N ILE A 72 -7.26 -11.57 1.28
CA ILE A 72 -8.27 -11.54 2.35
C ILE A 72 -9.59 -12.13 1.85
N ALA A 73 -10.04 -11.72 0.66
CA ALA A 73 -11.27 -12.24 0.05
C ALA A 73 -11.20 -13.74 -0.16
N ARG A 74 -10.08 -14.25 -0.70
CA ARG A 74 -9.85 -15.70 -0.87
C ARG A 74 -9.89 -16.44 0.46
N ARG A 75 -9.28 -15.89 1.52
CA ARG A 75 -9.30 -16.51 2.85
C ARG A 75 -10.70 -16.58 3.43
N ARG A 76 -11.49 -15.51 3.30
CA ARG A 76 -12.90 -15.49 3.76
C ARG A 76 -13.73 -16.54 3.03
N ALA A 77 -13.62 -16.62 1.71
CA ALA A 77 -14.33 -17.61 0.90
C ALA A 77 -13.99 -19.06 1.31
N LEU A 78 -12.72 -19.34 1.61
CA LEU A 78 -12.30 -20.65 2.11
C LEU A 78 -12.90 -20.95 3.48
N GLN A 79 -12.86 -20.00 4.42
CA GLN A 79 -13.45 -20.17 5.76
C GLN A 79 -14.96 -20.43 5.69
N GLU A 80 -15.68 -19.68 4.86
CA GLU A 80 -17.12 -19.87 4.63
C GLU A 80 -17.43 -21.27 4.08
N SER A 81 -16.62 -21.77 3.14
CA SER A 81 -16.79 -23.11 2.58
C SER A 81 -16.58 -24.21 3.64
N THR A 82 -15.54 -24.08 4.49
CA THR A 82 -15.27 -25.03 5.58
C THR A 82 -16.41 -25.06 6.59
N ILE A 83 -16.85 -23.89 7.06
CA ILE A 83 -17.97 -23.78 8.02
C ILE A 83 -19.25 -24.41 7.44
N ALA A 84 -19.52 -24.19 6.15
CA ALA A 84 -20.69 -24.76 5.49
C ALA A 84 -20.62 -26.29 5.30
N GLN A 85 -19.43 -26.87 5.24
CA GLN A 85 -19.21 -28.31 5.18
C GLN A 85 -19.38 -28.96 6.56
N ASP A 86 -18.87 -28.32 7.62
CA ASP A 86 -18.94 -28.84 8.99
C ASP A 86 -20.34 -28.72 9.63
N ALA A 87 -21.20 -27.84 9.08
CA ALA A 87 -22.57 -27.64 9.55
C ALA A 87 -23.61 -28.60 8.94
N ARG A 88 -23.18 -29.54 8.08
CA ARG A 88 -24.03 -30.54 7.41
C ARG A 88 -23.84 -31.91 8.02
#